data_AF-A0A7V7XQR3-F1
#
_entry.id   AF-A0A7V7XQR3-F1
#
_cell.length_a   1.000
_cell.length_b   1.000
_cell.length_c   1.000
_cell.angle_alpha   90.00
_cell.angle_beta   90.00
_cell.angle_gamma   90.00
#
_symmetry.space_group_name_H-M   'P 1'
#
loop_
_entity.id
_entity.type
_entity.pdbx_description
1 polymer ?
#
loop_
_entity_poly.entity_id
_entity_poly.type
_entity_poly.pdbx_seq_one_letter_code
_entity_poly.pdbx_strand_id
1 'polypeptide(L)'
;MNRRHALLRLSALSAASLLPWSAAGVFASAAAASALNALPRTALVFGNSRYKDAPLKNPANDAGAISEGLGKLGFAVVSLLDGGKTAMENAIRRHVEQLARNKGVGLFYFAGHGLQVNWRNFLVPVDAHLGSADDIPRQTVDLAALLGGIGKAGNPMNIVILDACRDNPFGGELKSGKGLSQMDAPLGTLLAYATAPGNVASDGSGANGLYTENLLREIGTPEARIEDVFKRVRLAVRRASQGQQIPWESTSLEEDFYFLPPASIKKLSEEELARQFAEEAAVWERAQQSGQVAAVEDYLRRYPSGHFSELAAVRLDRMLAKQGEKKVSLINTAANPYTKGTGLIDLGYRIGDRYVYRSIDLLTTVENRKLVNTVSEIAGDRIIYNGGALVTDLLGNLLKRPDGTTFGPSQMFIGEYHLGKKWSTRYSIHFAKGGQDNIELDLKVVGRETITVPAGTFDCFRCQATGWVLNLGLSLEWNFWVAPDKVNRPVALEAWWRKRGRISRSERQELESYTRAG
;
A
#
# COMPACT_ATOMS: atom_id res chain seq x y z
N MET A 1 64.41 31.11 11.85
CA MET A 1 63.16 31.82 11.49
C MET A 1 62.17 30.83 10.87
N ASN A 2 60.91 30.89 11.31
CA ASN A 2 59.67 30.15 10.95
C ASN A 2 59.66 29.25 9.70
N ARG A 3 59.31 27.94 9.80
CA ARG A 3 57.98 27.28 10.04
C ARG A 3 57.02 27.47 8.84
N ARG A 4 56.51 26.46 8.13
CA ARG A 4 56.48 24.99 8.29
C ARG A 4 56.17 24.34 6.93
N HIS A 5 57.03 23.41 6.52
CA HIS A 5 56.78 22.30 5.58
C HIS A 5 56.41 21.03 6.36
N ALA A 6 55.76 20.07 5.68
CA ALA A 6 55.95 18.60 5.74
C ALA A 6 54.74 17.98 5.01
N LEU A 7 54.76 17.43 3.78
CA LEU A 7 55.71 16.63 3.01
C LEU A 7 56.13 15.29 3.64
N LEU A 8 55.83 14.21 2.88
CA LEU A 8 56.57 12.94 2.72
C LEU A 8 56.48 11.93 3.90
N ARG A 9 56.70 10.62 3.76
CA ARG A 9 56.70 9.56 2.73
C ARG A 9 56.93 8.26 3.53
N LEU A 10 56.31 7.16 3.07
CA LEU A 10 56.80 5.76 2.96
C LEU A 10 57.52 4.98 4.10
N SER A 11 57.33 3.65 3.97
CA SER A 11 58.10 2.47 4.46
C SER A 11 57.86 2.01 5.92
N ALA A 12 57.22 0.84 6.14
CA ALA A 12 57.76 -0.55 6.17
C ALA A 12 58.62 -0.79 7.43
N LEU A 13 58.48 -1.80 8.30
CA LEU A 13 58.14 -3.23 8.19
C LEU A 13 57.72 -3.73 9.59
N SER A 14 56.88 -4.77 9.66
CA SER A 14 57.07 -5.88 10.62
C SER A 14 56.32 -7.11 10.12
N ALA A 15 57.03 -8.23 10.06
CA ALA A 15 56.63 -9.46 9.41
C ALA A 15 56.02 -10.48 10.40
N ALA A 16 55.03 -11.20 9.86
CA ALA A 16 54.62 -12.60 10.10
C ALA A 16 54.44 -13.15 11.53
N SER A 17 53.21 -13.62 11.78
CA SER A 17 52.99 -15.03 12.10
C SER A 17 51.81 -15.57 11.29
N LEU A 18 52.07 -16.70 10.62
CA LEU A 18 51.17 -17.48 9.78
C LEU A 18 50.20 -18.27 10.66
N LEU A 19 48.89 -18.17 10.41
CA LEU A 19 47.99 -19.32 10.46
C LEU A 19 46.92 -19.18 9.36
N PRO A 20 46.71 -20.21 8.52
CA PRO A 20 45.68 -20.21 7.50
C PRO A 20 44.33 -20.53 8.17
N TRP A 21 43.53 -19.52 8.49
CA TRP A 21 42.14 -19.80 8.86
C TRP A 21 41.32 -19.95 7.59
N SER A 22 41.15 -21.20 7.24
CA SER A 22 40.18 -21.77 6.30
C SER A 22 38.95 -20.90 6.08
N ALA A 23 38.78 -20.51 4.82
CA ALA A 23 37.48 -20.23 4.23
C ALA A 23 36.59 -21.47 4.35
N ALA A 24 35.76 -21.54 5.38
CA ALA A 24 34.65 -22.49 5.49
C ALA A 24 33.67 -22.05 6.59
N GLY A 25 33.28 -20.78 6.60
CA GLY A 25 32.09 -20.33 7.30
C GLY A 25 30.94 -20.30 6.32
N VAL A 26 30.43 -21.47 5.93
CA VAL A 26 29.11 -21.58 5.32
C VAL A 26 28.15 -20.99 6.35
N PHE A 27 27.72 -19.74 6.15
CA PHE A 27 26.51 -19.26 6.76
C PHE A 27 25.40 -20.11 6.14
N ALA A 28 25.12 -21.25 6.77
CA ALA A 28 23.88 -21.96 6.57
C ALA A 28 22.79 -20.99 7.04
N SER A 29 22.26 -20.22 6.10
CA SER A 29 21.03 -19.46 6.27
C SER A 29 19.95 -20.48 6.59
N ALA A 30 19.70 -20.70 7.89
CA ALA A 30 18.47 -21.35 8.31
C ALA A 30 17.33 -20.54 7.70
N ALA A 31 16.59 -21.14 6.77
CA ALA A 31 15.44 -20.51 6.17
C ALA A 31 14.39 -20.34 7.27
N ALA A 32 14.21 -19.11 7.74
CA ALA A 32 13.17 -18.80 8.70
C ALA A 32 11.84 -18.73 7.93
N ALA A 33 10.82 -19.47 8.38
CA ALA A 33 9.44 -19.07 8.08
C ALA A 33 9.20 -17.67 8.69
N SER A 34 8.27 -16.89 8.13
CA SER A 34 7.91 -15.59 8.72
C SER A 34 7.61 -15.77 10.22
N ALA A 35 8.15 -14.90 11.07
CA ALA A 35 7.97 -15.01 12.52
C ALA A 35 6.48 -14.96 12.88
N LEU A 36 5.70 -14.14 12.16
CA LEU A 36 4.25 -14.08 12.29
C LEU A 36 3.57 -15.43 12.00
N ASN A 37 4.07 -16.18 11.01
CA ASN A 37 3.46 -17.44 10.61
C ASN A 37 3.60 -18.57 11.62
N ALA A 38 4.59 -18.48 12.52
CA ALA A 38 4.82 -19.43 13.60
C ALA A 38 3.96 -19.16 14.85
N LEU A 39 3.30 -18.00 14.92
CA LEU A 39 2.50 -17.61 16.08
C LEU A 39 1.14 -18.30 16.14
N PRO A 40 0.53 -18.44 17.33
CA PRO A 40 -0.86 -18.85 17.47
C PRO A 40 -1.78 -17.94 16.66
N ARG A 41 -2.79 -18.52 16.00
CA ARG A 41 -3.76 -17.79 15.17
C ARG A 41 -5.14 -17.94 15.76
N THR A 42 -5.82 -16.84 16.04
CA THR A 42 -7.20 -16.86 16.57
C THR A 42 -8.10 -16.01 15.69
N ALA A 43 -9.32 -16.48 15.44
CA ALA A 43 -10.30 -15.76 14.64
C ALA A 43 -11.60 -15.57 15.41
N LEU A 44 -12.21 -14.39 15.28
CA LEU A 44 -13.57 -14.09 15.69
C LEU A 44 -14.39 -13.78 14.44
N VAL A 45 -15.42 -14.58 14.17
CA VAL A 45 -16.20 -14.53 12.93
C VAL A 45 -17.67 -14.30 13.26
N PHE A 46 -18.23 -13.21 12.76
CA PHE A 46 -19.64 -12.84 12.94
C PHE A 46 -20.39 -12.93 11.61
N GLY A 47 -21.61 -13.48 11.65
CA GLY A 47 -22.52 -13.53 10.50
C GLY A 47 -23.95 -13.25 10.94
N ASN A 48 -24.46 -12.06 10.66
CA ASN A 48 -25.81 -11.66 11.04
C ASN A 48 -26.71 -11.58 9.80
N SER A 49 -27.74 -12.42 9.76
CA SER A 49 -28.69 -12.57 8.65
C SER A 49 -30.13 -12.30 9.08
N ARG A 50 -30.53 -12.76 10.27
CA ARG A 50 -31.93 -12.80 10.73
C ARG A 50 -32.39 -11.50 11.41
N TYR A 51 -32.12 -10.36 10.78
CA TYR A 51 -32.68 -9.09 11.20
C TYR A 51 -34.21 -9.09 11.04
N LYS A 52 -34.92 -8.55 12.01
CA LYS A 52 -36.38 -8.49 12.01
C LYS A 52 -36.95 -7.71 10.83
N ASP A 53 -36.41 -6.52 10.57
CA ASP A 53 -36.97 -5.57 9.61
C ASP A 53 -36.22 -5.56 8.25
N ALA A 54 -35.01 -6.14 8.20
CA ALA A 54 -34.12 -6.07 7.05
C ALA A 54 -33.24 -7.32 6.90
N PRO A 55 -33.82 -8.52 6.71
CA PRO A 55 -33.04 -9.76 6.66
C PRO A 55 -32.05 -9.77 5.49
N LEU A 56 -30.88 -10.39 5.71
CA LEU A 56 -29.84 -10.59 4.70
C LEU A 56 -29.67 -12.08 4.40
N LYS A 57 -29.48 -12.42 3.13
CA LYS A 57 -29.47 -13.81 2.66
C LYS A 57 -28.19 -14.57 3.03
N ASN A 58 -27.03 -13.95 2.80
CA ASN A 58 -25.73 -14.65 2.79
C ASN A 58 -24.83 -14.50 4.03
N PRO A 59 -24.95 -13.50 4.93
CA PRO A 59 -24.00 -13.34 6.03
C PRO A 59 -23.73 -14.58 6.91
N ALA A 60 -24.76 -15.36 7.23
CA ALA A 60 -24.60 -16.61 7.99
C ALA A 60 -23.83 -17.68 7.20
N ASN A 61 -24.06 -17.79 5.88
CA ASN A 61 -23.32 -18.69 5.00
C ASN A 61 -21.86 -18.24 4.87
N ASP A 62 -21.66 -16.94 4.66
CA ASP A 62 -20.35 -16.33 4.52
C ASP A 62 -19.49 -16.56 5.78
N ALA A 63 -20.05 -16.27 6.95
CA ALA A 63 -19.40 -16.53 8.24
C ALA A 63 -19.10 -18.02 8.46
N GLY A 64 -20.01 -18.91 8.05
CA GLY A 64 -19.79 -20.36 8.10
C GLY A 64 -18.61 -20.79 7.23
N ALA A 65 -18.60 -20.37 5.97
CA ALA A 65 -17.54 -20.70 5.01
C ALA A 65 -16.18 -20.12 5.41
N ILE A 66 -16.15 -18.87 5.91
CA ILE A 66 -14.93 -18.25 6.46
C ILE A 66 -14.45 -18.98 7.70
N SER A 67 -15.35 -19.39 8.61
CA SER A 67 -14.97 -20.15 9.80
C SER A 67 -14.32 -21.48 9.42
N GLU A 68 -14.92 -22.22 8.48
CA GLU A 68 -14.36 -23.49 7.99
C GLU A 68 -13.01 -23.28 7.28
N GLY A 69 -12.93 -22.29 6.39
CA GLY A 69 -11.72 -21.96 5.65
C GLY A 69 -10.57 -21.58 6.57
N LEU A 70 -10.80 -20.69 7.53
CA LEU A 70 -9.79 -20.29 8.51
C LEU A 70 -9.38 -21.44 9.44
N GLY A 71 -10.32 -22.31 9.82
CA GLY A 71 -10.00 -23.52 10.59
C GLY A 71 -9.02 -24.44 9.86
N LYS A 72 -9.23 -24.66 8.55
CA LYS A 72 -8.29 -25.42 7.70
C LYS A 72 -6.92 -24.73 7.57
N LEU A 73 -6.86 -23.42 7.76
CA LEU A 73 -5.64 -22.59 7.72
C LEU A 73 -4.98 -22.43 9.11
N GLY A 74 -5.43 -23.21 10.11
CA GLY A 74 -4.81 -23.28 11.44
C GLY A 74 -5.25 -22.19 12.42
N PHE A 75 -6.34 -21.47 12.14
CA PHE A 75 -6.93 -20.55 13.11
C PHE A 75 -7.81 -21.29 14.13
N ALA A 76 -7.68 -20.92 15.40
CA ALA A 76 -8.68 -21.23 16.42
C ALA A 76 -9.86 -20.26 16.26
N VAL A 77 -10.96 -20.74 15.65
CA VAL A 77 -12.10 -19.91 15.28
C VAL A 77 -13.18 -19.91 16.35
N VAL A 78 -13.64 -18.72 16.73
CA VAL A 78 -14.89 -18.50 17.48
C VAL A 78 -15.89 -17.85 16.53
N SER A 79 -17.01 -18.52 16.30
CA SER A 79 -18.08 -18.02 15.43
C SER A 79 -19.31 -17.62 16.23
N LEU A 80 -19.98 -16.54 15.83
CA LEU A 80 -21.28 -16.11 16.35
C LEU A 80 -22.19 -15.75 15.18
N LEU A 81 -23.24 -16.54 14.99
CA LEU A 81 -24.27 -16.30 13.98
C LEU A 81 -25.49 -15.65 14.63
N ASP A 82 -26.08 -14.69 13.93
CA ASP A 82 -27.26 -13.95 14.36
C ASP A 82 -27.15 -13.46 15.83
N GLY A 83 -26.02 -12.81 16.12
CA GLY A 83 -25.67 -12.36 17.46
C GLY A 83 -26.41 -11.08 17.87
N GLY A 84 -26.98 -11.09 19.07
CA GLY A 84 -27.46 -9.88 19.74
C GLY A 84 -26.32 -9.03 20.31
N LYS A 85 -26.61 -7.78 20.67
CA LYS A 85 -25.58 -6.79 21.05
C LYS A 85 -24.65 -7.28 22.16
N THR A 86 -25.21 -7.76 23.27
CA THR A 86 -24.44 -8.23 24.42
C THR A 86 -23.58 -9.45 24.09
N ALA A 87 -24.06 -10.36 23.24
CA ALA A 87 -23.29 -11.53 22.82
C ALA A 87 -22.07 -11.11 21.98
N MET A 88 -22.26 -10.18 21.04
CA MET A 88 -21.19 -9.63 20.22
C MET A 88 -20.14 -8.90 21.07
N GLU A 89 -20.54 -7.98 21.96
CA GLU A 89 -19.63 -7.25 22.85
C GLU A 89 -18.81 -8.20 23.74
N ASN A 90 -19.47 -9.21 24.32
CA ASN A 90 -18.80 -10.22 25.14
C ASN A 90 -17.79 -11.05 24.33
N ALA A 91 -18.12 -11.41 23.09
CA ALA A 91 -17.24 -12.17 22.21
C ALA A 91 -16.01 -11.34 21.78
N ILE A 92 -16.20 -10.06 21.45
CA ILE A 92 -15.11 -9.11 21.17
C ILE A 92 -14.18 -9.00 22.38
N ARG A 93 -14.72 -8.78 23.59
CA ARG A 93 -13.92 -8.66 24.81
C ARG A 93 -13.07 -9.90 25.04
N ARG A 94 -13.67 -11.10 24.96
CA ARG A 94 -12.94 -12.37 25.11
C ARG A 94 -11.86 -12.56 24.06
N HIS A 95 -12.12 -12.18 22.81
CA HIS A 95 -11.13 -12.25 21.74
C HIS A 95 -9.93 -11.35 22.02
N VAL A 96 -10.17 -10.09 22.42
CA VAL A 96 -9.12 -9.15 22.82
C VAL A 96 -8.29 -9.68 24.02
N GLU A 97 -8.95 -10.22 25.04
CA GLU A 97 -8.28 -10.83 26.20
C GLU A 97 -7.43 -12.05 25.80
N GLN A 98 -7.89 -12.84 24.83
CA GLN A 98 -7.13 -13.97 24.31
C GLN A 98 -5.89 -13.51 23.52
N LEU A 99 -6.03 -12.47 22.68
CA LEU A 99 -4.91 -11.88 21.95
C LEU A 99 -3.86 -11.29 22.89
N ALA A 100 -4.31 -10.61 23.95
CA ALA A 100 -3.41 -10.03 24.95
C ALA A 100 -2.59 -11.11 25.69
N ARG A 101 -3.21 -12.26 25.98
CA ARG A 101 -2.56 -13.40 26.66
C ARG A 101 -1.63 -14.20 25.73
N ASN A 102 -2.10 -14.53 24.53
CA ASN A 102 -1.40 -15.47 23.65
C ASN A 102 -0.40 -14.81 22.71
N LYS A 103 -0.48 -13.47 22.53
CA LYS A 103 0.42 -12.68 21.68
C LYS A 103 0.58 -13.25 20.26
N GLY A 104 -0.56 -13.52 19.61
CA GLY A 104 -0.61 -14.16 18.29
C GLY A 104 -1.17 -13.29 17.16
N VAL A 105 -1.50 -13.92 16.04
CA VAL A 105 -2.23 -13.31 14.92
C VAL A 105 -3.73 -13.34 15.24
N GLY A 106 -4.34 -12.16 15.29
CA GLY A 106 -5.79 -12.02 15.44
C GLY A 106 -6.48 -11.77 14.12
N LEU A 107 -7.60 -12.43 13.87
CA LEU A 107 -8.48 -12.14 12.76
C LEU A 107 -9.90 -11.84 13.25
N PHE A 108 -10.47 -10.74 12.81
CA PHE A 108 -11.89 -10.42 12.97
C PHE A 108 -12.56 -10.38 11.60
N TYR A 109 -13.66 -11.11 11.45
CA TYR A 109 -14.50 -11.07 10.27
C TYR A 109 -15.94 -10.75 10.67
N PHE A 110 -16.59 -9.83 9.95
CA PHE A 110 -18.00 -9.54 10.12
C PHE A 110 -18.71 -9.50 8.76
N ALA A 111 -19.79 -10.27 8.65
CA ALA A 111 -20.80 -10.13 7.60
C ALA A 111 -22.16 -9.75 8.21
N GLY A 112 -22.84 -8.77 7.61
CA GLY A 112 -24.14 -8.27 8.09
C GLY A 112 -24.37 -6.79 7.79
N HIS A 113 -25.33 -6.17 8.46
CA HIS A 113 -25.56 -4.72 8.35
C HIS A 113 -24.50 -3.92 9.09
N GLY A 114 -23.96 -2.89 8.43
CA GLY A 114 -23.03 -1.92 9.02
C GLY A 114 -23.49 -0.49 8.78
N LEU A 115 -23.36 0.37 9.78
CA LEU A 115 -23.80 1.76 9.75
C LEU A 115 -22.66 2.73 10.07
N GLN A 116 -22.78 3.96 9.58
CA GLN A 116 -21.86 5.05 9.91
C GLN A 116 -22.59 6.27 10.46
N VAL A 117 -22.13 6.77 11.61
CA VAL A 117 -22.54 8.06 12.19
C VAL A 117 -21.31 8.81 12.69
N ASN A 118 -21.17 10.09 12.34
CA ASN A 118 -20.05 10.96 12.78
C ASN A 118 -18.67 10.31 12.58
N TRP A 119 -18.46 9.72 11.40
CA TRP A 119 -17.24 9.02 10.99
C TRP A 119 -16.89 7.74 11.78
N ARG A 120 -17.77 7.29 12.68
CA ARG A 120 -17.65 6.01 13.40
C ARG A 120 -18.43 4.93 12.69
N ASN A 121 -17.91 3.72 12.77
CA ASN A 121 -18.48 2.53 12.15
C ASN A 121 -19.11 1.62 13.21
N PHE A 122 -20.34 1.21 12.96
CA PHE A 122 -21.13 0.40 13.87
C PHE A 122 -21.56 -0.90 13.18
N LEU A 123 -21.38 -2.02 13.86
CA LEU A 123 -21.87 -3.33 13.44
C LEU A 123 -23.26 -3.53 14.04
N VAL A 124 -24.25 -3.88 13.22
CA VAL A 124 -25.65 -3.99 13.64
C VAL A 124 -25.96 -5.41 14.14
N PRO A 125 -26.32 -5.58 15.42
CA PRO A 125 -26.84 -6.84 15.96
C PRO A 125 -28.23 -7.19 15.43
N VAL A 126 -28.62 -8.47 15.45
CA VAL A 126 -29.96 -8.88 14.97
C VAL A 126 -31.11 -8.43 15.86
N ASP A 127 -30.82 -8.06 17.12
CA ASP A 127 -31.79 -7.56 18.12
C ASP A 127 -31.89 -6.01 18.15
N ALA A 128 -31.19 -5.31 17.26
CA ALA A 128 -31.25 -3.86 17.17
C ALA A 128 -32.58 -3.37 16.59
N HIS A 129 -33.16 -2.34 17.22
CA HIS A 129 -34.37 -1.66 16.79
C HIS A 129 -34.06 -0.16 16.61
N LEU A 130 -33.68 0.22 15.39
CA LEU A 130 -33.16 1.55 15.10
C LEU A 130 -34.28 2.46 14.57
N GLY A 131 -34.84 3.31 15.44
CA GLY A 131 -35.87 4.28 15.07
C GLY A 131 -35.34 5.72 14.96
N SER A 132 -34.20 6.02 15.59
CA SER A 132 -33.59 7.35 15.66
C SER A 132 -32.05 7.29 15.66
N ALA A 133 -31.39 8.42 15.40
CA ALA A 133 -29.92 8.46 15.30
C ALA A 133 -29.25 8.13 16.65
N ASP A 134 -29.94 8.42 17.75
CA ASP A 134 -29.51 8.14 19.11
C ASP A 134 -29.54 6.66 19.46
N ASP A 135 -30.34 5.86 18.75
CA ASP A 135 -30.40 4.41 18.95
C ASP A 135 -29.15 3.71 18.46
N ILE A 136 -28.49 4.25 17.42
CA ILE A 136 -27.30 3.66 16.81
C ILE A 136 -26.22 3.40 17.86
N PRO A 137 -25.66 4.40 18.58
CA PRO A 137 -24.62 4.13 19.57
C PRO A 137 -25.11 3.29 20.78
N ARG A 138 -26.43 3.26 21.06
CA ARG A 138 -26.98 2.52 22.21
C ARG A 138 -27.21 1.05 21.91
N GLN A 139 -27.64 0.73 20.70
CA GLN A 139 -28.13 -0.60 20.31
C GLN A 139 -27.18 -1.36 19.38
N THR A 140 -26.16 -0.70 18.83
CA THR A 140 -25.17 -1.32 17.94
C THR A 140 -23.80 -1.49 18.62
N VAL A 141 -22.89 -2.20 17.95
CA VAL A 141 -21.52 -2.40 18.43
C VAL A 141 -20.57 -1.47 17.69
N ASP A 142 -19.89 -0.59 18.42
CA ASP A 142 -18.89 0.30 17.83
C ASP A 142 -17.59 -0.44 17.49
N LEU A 143 -17.20 -0.39 16.23
CA LEU A 143 -15.97 -0.99 15.74
C LEU A 143 -14.71 -0.36 16.38
N ALA A 144 -14.77 0.90 16.82
CA ALA A 144 -13.66 1.53 17.51
C ALA A 144 -13.33 0.84 18.85
N ALA A 145 -14.30 0.19 19.49
CA ALA A 145 -14.06 -0.61 20.70
C ALA A 145 -13.20 -1.85 20.40
N LEU A 146 -13.45 -2.53 19.27
CA LEU A 146 -12.60 -3.63 18.80
C LEU A 146 -11.19 -3.11 18.47
N LEU A 147 -11.07 -2.06 17.66
CA LEU A 147 -9.77 -1.50 17.25
C LEU A 147 -8.95 -0.99 18.44
N GLY A 148 -9.59 -0.30 19.38
CA GLY A 148 -8.94 0.11 20.62
C GLY A 148 -8.54 -1.07 21.51
N GLY A 149 -9.34 -2.14 21.52
CA GLY A 149 -9.06 -3.38 22.23
C GLY A 149 -7.84 -4.10 21.69
N ILE A 150 -7.79 -4.38 20.38
CA ILE A 150 -6.64 -5.04 19.74
C ILE A 150 -5.37 -4.19 19.81
N GLY A 151 -5.48 -2.86 19.72
CA GLY A 151 -4.35 -1.95 19.92
C GLY A 151 -3.75 -2.06 21.32
N LYS A 152 -4.59 -2.19 22.35
CA LYS A 152 -4.15 -2.42 23.75
C LYS A 152 -3.63 -3.84 23.98
N ALA A 153 -4.18 -4.84 23.28
CA ALA A 153 -3.73 -6.23 23.37
C ALA A 153 -2.26 -6.35 22.97
N GLY A 154 -1.77 -5.51 22.06
CA GLY A 154 -0.36 -5.44 21.67
C GLY A 154 0.16 -6.78 21.17
N ASN A 155 -0.69 -7.50 20.44
CA ASN A 155 -0.31 -8.69 19.68
C ASN A 155 0.29 -8.23 18.34
N PRO A 156 1.17 -9.03 17.72
CA PRO A 156 2.02 -8.54 16.62
C PRO A 156 1.28 -8.32 15.31
N MET A 157 0.12 -8.94 15.10
CA MET A 157 -0.66 -8.77 13.88
C MET A 157 -2.15 -8.91 14.10
N ASN A 158 -2.92 -8.01 13.48
CA ASN A 158 -4.38 -8.09 13.37
C ASN A 158 -4.85 -8.01 11.92
N ILE A 159 -5.88 -8.78 11.59
CA ILE A 159 -6.57 -8.77 10.30
C ILE A 159 -8.05 -8.47 10.59
N VAL A 160 -8.59 -7.38 10.08
CA VAL A 160 -9.98 -6.99 10.30
C VAL A 160 -10.68 -6.92 8.95
N ILE A 161 -11.68 -7.76 8.72
CA ILE A 161 -12.39 -7.90 7.45
C ILE A 161 -13.87 -7.57 7.67
N LEU A 162 -14.37 -6.59 6.92
CA LEU A 162 -15.74 -6.09 7.04
C LEU A 162 -16.48 -6.31 5.72
N ASP A 163 -17.25 -7.39 5.66
CA ASP A 163 -18.19 -7.72 4.58
C ASP A 163 -19.60 -7.23 4.92
N ALA A 164 -19.70 -5.94 5.20
CA ALA A 164 -20.94 -5.33 5.65
C ALA A 164 -21.75 -4.75 4.47
N CYS A 165 -23.03 -5.11 4.42
CA CYS A 165 -24.04 -4.42 3.61
C CYS A 165 -24.38 -3.08 4.23
N ARG A 166 -24.51 -2.08 3.36
CA ARG A 166 -24.24 -0.67 3.67
C ARG A 166 -25.34 0.29 3.20
N ASP A 167 -26.45 -0.26 2.71
CA ASP A 167 -27.69 0.49 2.67
C ASP A 167 -28.18 0.62 4.12
N ASN A 168 -28.66 1.80 4.54
CA ASN A 168 -29.35 1.94 5.81
C ASN A 168 -30.78 1.40 5.59
N PRO A 169 -31.10 0.16 5.98
CA PRO A 169 -32.42 -0.39 5.70
C PRO A 169 -33.48 0.13 6.67
N PHE A 170 -33.08 0.88 7.71
CA PHE A 170 -33.94 1.28 8.83
C PHE A 170 -34.68 2.60 8.60
N GLY A 171 -34.46 3.28 7.45
CA GLY A 171 -35.28 4.41 6.98
C GLY A 171 -35.28 5.68 7.84
N GLY A 172 -35.75 6.80 7.27
CA GLY A 172 -35.99 8.07 7.97
C GLY A 172 -34.81 9.04 8.03
N GLU A 173 -35.05 10.25 8.57
CA GLU A 173 -34.16 11.43 8.70
C GLU A 173 -32.80 11.21 9.41
N LEU A 174 -32.42 9.95 9.63
CA LEU A 174 -31.11 9.50 10.08
C LEU A 174 -30.03 10.04 9.13
N LYS A 175 -29.28 11.04 9.60
CA LYS A 175 -28.05 11.53 8.93
C LYS A 175 -26.90 10.51 9.05
N SER A 176 -27.16 9.25 8.70
CA SER A 176 -26.13 8.23 8.54
C SER A 176 -25.48 8.37 7.16
N GLY A 177 -24.16 8.32 7.10
CA GLY A 177 -23.46 8.27 5.80
C GLY A 177 -23.78 6.98 5.05
N LYS A 178 -23.79 7.01 3.71
CA LYS A 178 -23.78 5.78 2.92
C LYS A 178 -22.46 5.06 3.17
N GLY A 179 -22.49 3.75 3.42
CA GLY A 179 -21.29 2.97 3.65
C GLY A 179 -20.60 3.16 4.99
N LEU A 180 -19.51 2.40 5.20
CA LEU A 180 -18.61 2.60 6.34
C LEU A 180 -17.61 3.72 6.03
N SER A 181 -17.24 4.45 7.09
CA SER A 181 -16.15 5.42 7.06
C SER A 181 -14.80 4.75 6.97
N GLN A 182 -13.88 5.44 6.29
CA GLN A 182 -12.46 5.14 6.39
C GLN A 182 -11.99 5.40 7.82
N MET A 183 -11.22 4.46 8.37
CA MET A 183 -10.56 4.60 9.67
C MET A 183 -9.13 4.07 9.56
N ASP A 184 -8.22 4.66 10.30
CA ASP A 184 -6.88 4.12 10.48
C ASP A 184 -6.91 3.05 11.58
N ALA A 185 -6.29 1.91 11.31
CA ALA A 185 -6.17 0.83 12.29
C ALA A 185 -4.88 1.00 13.12
N PRO A 186 -4.79 0.38 14.32
CA PRO A 186 -3.55 0.33 15.08
C PRO A 186 -2.39 -0.25 14.25
N LEU A 187 -1.15 0.04 14.65
CA LEU A 187 0.05 -0.55 14.03
C LEU A 187 -0.03 -2.09 14.02
N GLY A 188 0.51 -2.72 12.97
CA GLY A 188 0.41 -4.15 12.77
C GLY A 188 -1.00 -4.64 12.42
N THR A 189 -1.85 -3.78 11.85
CA THR A 189 -3.22 -4.16 11.45
C THR A 189 -3.44 -3.99 9.95
N LEU A 190 -4.03 -5.01 9.33
CA LEU A 190 -4.65 -4.91 8.02
C LEU A 190 -6.17 -4.79 8.19
N LEU A 191 -6.74 -3.72 7.67
CA LEU A 191 -8.17 -3.45 7.68
C LEU A 191 -8.70 -3.52 6.24
N ALA A 192 -9.54 -4.51 5.96
CA ALA A 192 -10.14 -4.77 4.66
C ALA A 192 -11.66 -4.59 4.69
N TYR A 193 -12.18 -3.98 3.64
CA TYR A 193 -13.59 -3.72 3.42
C TYR A 193 -14.02 -4.36 2.10
N ALA A 194 -15.18 -5.01 2.09
CA ALA A 194 -15.73 -5.63 0.88
C ALA A 194 -16.02 -4.64 -0.26
N THR A 195 -16.11 -3.35 0.04
CA THR A 195 -16.28 -2.26 -0.93
C THR A 195 -15.66 -0.96 -0.39
N ALA A 196 -15.35 -0.03 -1.29
CA ALA A 196 -14.71 1.24 -0.95
C ALA A 196 -15.54 2.04 0.07
N PRO A 197 -14.90 2.85 0.92
CA PRO A 197 -15.61 3.76 1.83
C PRO A 197 -16.67 4.57 1.07
N GLY A 198 -17.88 4.67 1.63
CA GLY A 198 -18.99 5.38 0.96
C GLY A 198 -19.87 4.55 0.00
N ASN A 199 -19.51 3.30 -0.31
CA ASN A 199 -20.16 2.47 -1.34
C ASN A 199 -20.76 1.18 -0.73
N VAL A 200 -21.55 0.44 -1.51
CA VAL A 200 -22.29 -0.77 -1.08
C VAL A 200 -21.62 -2.03 -1.64
N ALA A 201 -21.66 -3.12 -0.87
CA ALA A 201 -21.22 -4.46 -1.28
C ALA A 201 -22.45 -5.26 -1.73
N SER A 202 -22.29 -6.10 -2.75
CA SER A 202 -23.36 -6.98 -3.20
C SER A 202 -23.41 -8.24 -2.34
N ASP A 203 -24.60 -8.55 -1.82
CA ASP A 203 -24.90 -9.85 -1.21
C ASP A 203 -24.69 -11.02 -2.18
N GLY A 204 -24.61 -10.78 -3.50
CA GLY A 204 -24.44 -11.82 -4.51
C GLY A 204 -25.69 -12.70 -4.71
N SER A 205 -25.68 -13.54 -5.75
CA SER A 205 -26.77 -14.47 -6.06
C SER A 205 -26.46 -15.93 -5.68
N GLY A 206 -25.20 -16.22 -5.35
CA GLY A 206 -24.69 -17.56 -5.04
C GLY A 206 -24.91 -17.99 -3.58
N ALA A 207 -24.14 -19.01 -3.16
CA ALA A 207 -24.14 -19.52 -1.79
C ALA A 207 -23.50 -18.53 -0.78
N ASN A 208 -22.57 -17.70 -1.27
CA ASN A 208 -21.83 -16.69 -0.52
C ASN A 208 -21.93 -15.33 -1.24
N GLY A 209 -21.63 -14.25 -0.51
CA GLY A 209 -21.41 -12.92 -1.06
C GLY A 209 -20.21 -12.86 -2.00
N LEU A 210 -20.23 -11.93 -2.96
CA LEU A 210 -19.20 -11.84 -4.01
C LEU A 210 -17.80 -11.63 -3.42
N TYR A 211 -17.68 -10.83 -2.37
CA TYR A 211 -16.41 -10.60 -1.70
C TYR A 211 -15.92 -11.85 -0.99
N THR A 212 -16.78 -12.49 -0.18
CA THR A 212 -16.43 -13.71 0.55
C THR A 212 -16.06 -14.88 -0.37
N GLU A 213 -16.77 -15.06 -1.49
CA GLU A 213 -16.41 -16.08 -2.48
C GLU A 213 -14.97 -15.91 -3.00
N ASN A 214 -14.61 -14.68 -3.38
CA ASN A 214 -13.27 -14.40 -3.89
C ASN A 214 -12.22 -14.45 -2.78
N LEU A 215 -12.54 -13.99 -1.56
CA LEU A 215 -11.66 -14.07 -0.41
C LEU A 215 -11.29 -15.52 -0.08
N LEU A 216 -12.28 -16.41 0.02
CA LEU A 216 -12.07 -17.83 0.31
C LEU A 216 -11.15 -18.50 -0.72
N ARG A 217 -11.29 -18.14 -2.01
CA ARG A 217 -10.40 -18.62 -3.06
C ARG A 217 -8.97 -18.15 -2.84
N GLU A 218 -8.77 -16.87 -2.60
CA GLU A 218 -7.43 -16.27 -2.54
C GLU A 218 -6.67 -16.61 -1.25
N ILE A 219 -7.33 -16.71 -0.09
CA ILE A 219 -6.68 -17.13 1.17
C ILE A 219 -6.18 -18.58 1.11
N GLY A 220 -6.75 -19.40 0.22
CA GLY A 220 -6.30 -20.76 -0.05
C GLY A 220 -5.10 -20.85 -1.00
N THR A 221 -4.59 -19.71 -1.50
CA THR A 221 -3.43 -19.71 -2.40
C THR A 221 -2.14 -19.93 -1.62
N PRO A 222 -1.36 -20.99 -1.93
CA PRO A 222 -0.06 -21.22 -1.30
C PRO A 222 0.90 -20.07 -1.56
N GLU A 223 1.72 -19.76 -0.56
CA GLU A 223 2.86 -18.82 -0.65
C GLU A 223 2.47 -17.39 -1.06
N ALA A 224 1.18 -17.06 -1.02
CA ALA A 224 0.69 -15.71 -1.27
C ALA A 224 0.80 -14.86 -0.01
N ARG A 225 1.51 -13.72 -0.13
CA ARG A 225 1.49 -12.68 0.90
C ARG A 225 0.08 -12.15 1.06
N ILE A 226 -0.28 -11.75 2.26
CA ILE A 226 -1.61 -11.23 2.58
C ILE A 226 -2.01 -10.02 1.71
N GLU A 227 -1.08 -9.11 1.41
CA GLU A 227 -1.33 -7.99 0.50
C GLU A 227 -1.67 -8.48 -0.92
N ASP A 228 -0.97 -9.52 -1.39
CA ASP A 228 -1.22 -10.12 -2.71
C ASP A 228 -2.60 -10.79 -2.77
N VAL A 229 -3.01 -11.45 -1.67
CA VAL A 229 -4.36 -12.01 -1.51
C VAL A 229 -5.41 -10.92 -1.65
N PHE A 230 -5.35 -9.85 -0.84
CA PHE A 230 -6.39 -8.80 -0.87
C PHE A 230 -6.39 -8.01 -2.19
N LYS A 231 -5.24 -7.77 -2.82
CA LYS A 231 -5.18 -7.14 -4.14
C LYS A 231 -5.82 -8.00 -5.23
N ARG A 232 -5.64 -9.34 -5.19
CA ARG A 232 -6.34 -10.25 -6.11
C ARG A 232 -7.83 -10.30 -5.85
N VAL A 233 -8.27 -10.31 -4.59
CA VAL A 233 -9.68 -10.19 -4.21
C VAL A 233 -10.27 -8.90 -4.79
N ARG A 234 -9.58 -7.76 -4.60
CA ARG A 234 -10.00 -6.47 -5.16
C ARG A 234 -10.21 -6.54 -6.67
N LEU A 235 -9.21 -7.07 -7.40
CA LEU A 235 -9.28 -7.22 -8.86
C LEU A 235 -10.43 -8.13 -9.29
N ALA A 236 -10.59 -9.28 -8.64
CA ALA A 236 -11.61 -10.27 -8.98
C ALA A 236 -13.04 -9.74 -8.74
N VAL A 237 -13.26 -9.08 -7.60
CA VAL A 237 -14.56 -8.48 -7.25
C VAL A 237 -14.89 -7.30 -8.18
N ARG A 238 -13.93 -6.43 -8.48
CA ARG A 238 -14.12 -5.33 -9.45
C ARG A 238 -14.54 -5.87 -10.81
N ARG A 239 -13.83 -6.89 -11.31
CA ARG A 239 -14.12 -7.51 -12.61
C ARG A 239 -15.51 -8.16 -12.64
N ALA A 240 -15.82 -8.97 -11.62
CA ALA A 240 -17.10 -9.67 -11.53
C ALA A 240 -18.30 -8.72 -11.35
N SER A 241 -18.10 -7.60 -10.66
CA SER A 241 -19.12 -6.58 -10.44
C SER A 241 -19.14 -5.47 -11.51
N GLN A 242 -18.29 -5.53 -12.54
CA GLN A 242 -18.15 -4.48 -13.55
C GLN A 242 -17.93 -3.08 -12.93
N GLY A 243 -17.07 -3.02 -11.92
CA GLY A 243 -16.73 -1.79 -11.21
C GLY A 243 -17.77 -1.31 -10.19
N GLN A 244 -18.91 -1.98 -10.03
CA GLN A 244 -19.93 -1.59 -9.04
C GLN A 244 -19.47 -1.83 -7.60
N GLN A 245 -18.54 -2.78 -7.39
CA GLN A 245 -17.95 -3.08 -6.10
C GLN A 245 -16.43 -3.13 -6.23
N ILE A 246 -15.74 -2.25 -5.50
CA ILE A 246 -14.27 -2.22 -5.45
C ILE A 246 -13.87 -2.38 -3.99
N PRO A 247 -13.38 -3.57 -3.57
CA PRO A 247 -12.84 -3.76 -2.23
C PRO A 247 -11.72 -2.76 -1.90
N TRP A 248 -11.56 -2.49 -0.62
CA TRP A 248 -10.60 -1.52 -0.14
C TRP A 248 -9.85 -2.04 1.07
N GLU A 249 -8.57 -1.73 1.16
CA GLU A 249 -7.72 -2.15 2.27
C GLU A 249 -6.78 -1.04 2.69
N SER A 250 -6.49 -1.00 3.98
CA SER A 250 -5.44 -0.20 4.60
C SER A 250 -4.57 -1.13 5.43
N THR A 251 -3.25 -1.00 5.34
CA THR A 251 -2.31 -1.88 6.02
C THR A 251 -1.19 -1.09 6.69
N SER A 252 -0.88 -1.49 7.92
CA SER A 252 0.30 -1.04 8.68
C SER A 252 1.21 -2.21 9.05
N LEU A 253 1.12 -3.32 8.31
CA LEU A 253 1.91 -4.53 8.56
C LEU A 253 3.40 -4.28 8.34
N GLU A 254 4.22 -4.74 9.28
CA GLU A 254 5.68 -4.59 9.22
C GLU A 254 6.37 -5.81 8.62
N GLU A 255 5.84 -6.99 8.87
CA GLU A 255 6.35 -8.29 8.41
C GLU A 255 5.36 -8.97 7.46
N ASP A 256 5.87 -9.82 6.58
CA ASP A 256 5.04 -10.62 5.67
C ASP A 256 4.22 -11.65 6.47
N PHE A 257 2.96 -11.83 6.07
CA PHE A 257 2.12 -12.93 6.53
C PHE A 257 1.55 -13.71 5.36
N TYR A 258 1.50 -15.02 5.52
CA TYR A 258 0.95 -15.96 4.54
C TYR A 258 -0.15 -16.78 5.20
N PHE A 259 -1.31 -16.97 4.56
CA PHE A 259 -2.28 -17.94 5.10
C PHE A 259 -1.71 -19.37 5.04
N LEU A 260 -1.07 -19.68 3.91
CA LEU A 260 -0.32 -20.90 3.65
C LEU A 260 1.15 -20.53 3.35
N PRO A 261 2.06 -20.56 4.33
CA PRO A 261 3.44 -20.13 4.13
C PRO A 261 4.24 -21.11 3.25
N PRO A 262 5.27 -20.62 2.53
CA PRO A 262 6.24 -21.49 1.87
C PRO A 262 6.97 -22.36 2.90
N ALA A 263 7.40 -23.55 2.48
CA ALA A 263 8.19 -24.46 3.34
C ALA A 263 9.49 -23.81 3.85
N SER A 264 10.03 -22.87 3.09
CA SER A 264 11.23 -22.12 3.45
C SER A 264 11.23 -20.75 2.75
N ILE A 265 11.41 -19.65 3.50
CA ILE A 265 11.69 -18.34 2.90
C ILE A 265 13.16 -18.33 2.50
N LYS A 266 13.43 -18.64 1.23
CA LYS A 266 14.79 -18.58 0.68
C LYS A 266 15.09 -17.16 0.24
N LYS A 267 16.18 -16.58 0.75
CA LYS A 267 16.74 -15.36 0.16
C LYS A 267 17.28 -15.69 -1.23
N LEU A 268 16.68 -15.08 -2.24
CA LEU A 268 17.10 -15.25 -3.64
C LEU A 268 18.49 -14.66 -3.85
N SER A 269 19.26 -15.26 -4.76
CA SER A 269 20.52 -14.66 -5.21
C SER A 269 20.22 -13.44 -6.08
N GLU A 270 21.20 -12.55 -6.24
CA GLU A 270 21.08 -11.38 -7.11
C GLU A 270 20.77 -11.76 -8.56
N GLU A 271 21.37 -12.86 -9.05
CA GLU A 271 21.10 -13.40 -10.38
C GLU A 271 19.64 -13.88 -10.53
N GLU A 272 19.10 -14.52 -9.50
CA GLU A 272 17.71 -14.99 -9.49
C GLU A 272 16.72 -13.82 -9.42
N LEU A 273 17.01 -12.79 -8.60
CA LEU A 273 16.22 -11.56 -8.55
C LEU A 273 16.23 -10.83 -9.90
N ALA A 274 17.40 -10.74 -10.55
CA ALA A 274 17.52 -10.13 -11.87
C ALA A 274 16.72 -10.89 -12.93
N ARG A 275 16.75 -12.23 -12.89
CA ARG A 275 15.96 -13.08 -13.80
C ARG A 275 14.46 -12.88 -13.59
N GLN A 276 13.98 -12.96 -12.35
CA GLN A 276 12.56 -12.77 -12.04
C GLN A 276 12.06 -11.38 -12.45
N PHE A 277 12.88 -10.34 -12.21
CA PHE A 277 12.58 -8.99 -12.65
C PHE A 277 12.49 -8.89 -14.18
N ALA A 278 13.44 -9.49 -14.92
CA ALA A 278 13.42 -9.48 -16.38
C ALA A 278 12.19 -10.22 -16.95
N GLU A 279 11.80 -11.34 -16.33
CA GLU A 279 10.59 -12.06 -16.68
C GLU A 279 9.32 -11.23 -16.45
N GLU A 280 9.20 -10.60 -15.27
CA GLU A 280 8.08 -9.71 -14.95
C GLU A 280 8.02 -8.53 -15.91
N ALA A 281 9.15 -7.89 -16.20
CA ALA A 281 9.25 -6.77 -17.13
C ALA A 281 8.79 -7.16 -18.53
N ALA A 282 9.16 -8.34 -19.02
CA ALA A 282 8.70 -8.86 -20.31
C ALA A 282 7.20 -9.20 -20.33
N VAL A 283 6.61 -9.62 -19.20
CA VAL A 283 5.15 -9.79 -19.09
C VAL A 283 4.46 -8.42 -19.12
N TRP A 284 4.98 -7.45 -18.36
CA TRP A 284 4.43 -6.10 -18.32
C TRP A 284 4.50 -5.40 -19.68
N GLU A 285 5.64 -5.47 -20.36
CA GLU A 285 5.82 -4.87 -21.69
C GLU A 285 4.80 -5.42 -22.70
N ARG A 286 4.59 -6.75 -22.72
CA ARG A 286 3.56 -7.37 -23.56
C ARG A 286 2.15 -6.91 -23.18
N ALA A 287 1.84 -6.83 -21.89
CA ALA A 287 0.54 -6.32 -21.42
C ALA A 287 0.31 -4.88 -21.88
N GLN A 288 1.32 -4.01 -21.78
CA GLN A 288 1.26 -2.63 -22.27
C GLN A 288 1.01 -2.57 -23.77
N GLN A 289 1.79 -3.30 -24.56
CA GLN A 289 1.74 -3.30 -26.03
C GLN A 289 0.41 -3.85 -26.56
N SER A 290 -0.22 -4.80 -25.85
CA SER A 290 -1.50 -5.38 -26.28
C SER A 290 -2.63 -4.35 -26.40
N GLY A 291 -2.60 -3.29 -25.57
CA GLY A 291 -3.73 -2.35 -25.45
C GLY A 291 -5.03 -2.97 -24.93
N GLN A 292 -5.00 -4.20 -24.41
CA GLN A 292 -6.20 -4.93 -23.96
C GLN A 292 -6.33 -4.90 -22.43
N VAL A 293 -7.56 -4.67 -21.94
CA VAL A 293 -7.87 -4.67 -20.50
C VAL A 293 -7.46 -6.00 -19.87
N ALA A 294 -7.84 -7.12 -20.49
CA ALA A 294 -7.56 -8.47 -20.00
C ALA A 294 -6.05 -8.72 -19.77
N ALA A 295 -5.18 -8.22 -20.64
CA ALA A 295 -3.73 -8.41 -20.48
C ALA A 295 -3.17 -7.66 -19.26
N VAL A 296 -3.71 -6.47 -18.96
CA VAL A 296 -3.34 -5.69 -17.77
C VAL A 296 -3.91 -6.36 -16.50
N GLU A 297 -5.14 -6.86 -16.56
CA GLU A 297 -5.74 -7.64 -15.46
C GLU A 297 -4.94 -8.92 -15.17
N ASP A 298 -4.50 -9.64 -16.20
CA ASP A 298 -3.71 -10.86 -16.05
C ASP A 298 -2.34 -10.58 -15.44
N TYR A 299 -1.70 -9.47 -15.84
CA TYR A 299 -0.48 -9.00 -15.17
C TYR A 299 -0.74 -8.73 -13.68
N LEU A 300 -1.78 -7.97 -13.33
CA LEU A 300 -2.13 -7.66 -11.94
C LEU A 300 -2.52 -8.91 -11.13
N ARG A 301 -3.12 -9.92 -11.75
CA ARG A 301 -3.41 -11.20 -11.10
C ARG A 301 -2.12 -11.96 -10.78
N ARG A 302 -1.18 -11.98 -11.71
CA ARG A 302 0.11 -12.70 -11.57
C ARG A 302 1.06 -11.98 -10.61
N TYR A 303 1.13 -10.65 -10.71
CA TYR A 303 2.06 -9.78 -9.97
C TYR A 303 1.32 -8.64 -9.22
N PRO A 304 0.42 -8.95 -8.26
CA PRO A 304 -0.39 -7.95 -7.56
C PRO A 304 0.44 -6.91 -6.79
N SER A 305 1.58 -7.30 -6.23
CA SER A 305 2.58 -6.39 -5.65
C SER A 305 3.90 -6.41 -6.42
N GLY A 306 3.84 -6.63 -7.74
CA GLY A 306 4.99 -6.56 -8.62
C GLY A 306 5.57 -5.15 -8.77
N HIS A 307 6.74 -5.06 -9.39
CA HIS A 307 7.51 -3.85 -9.64
C HIS A 307 6.80 -2.83 -10.56
N PHE A 308 5.77 -3.26 -11.30
CA PHE A 308 4.95 -2.39 -12.15
C PHE A 308 3.45 -2.40 -11.77
N SER A 309 3.09 -2.94 -10.61
CA SER A 309 1.69 -3.10 -10.18
C SER A 309 0.91 -1.79 -10.08
N GLU A 310 1.52 -0.71 -9.60
CA GLU A 310 0.84 0.60 -9.48
C GLU A 310 0.67 1.25 -10.85
N LEU A 311 1.65 1.08 -11.76
CA LEU A 311 1.52 1.52 -13.15
C LEU A 311 0.42 0.75 -13.89
N ALA A 312 0.37 -0.57 -13.70
CA ALA A 312 -0.65 -1.43 -14.26
C ALA A 312 -2.05 -1.08 -13.71
N ALA A 313 -2.18 -0.81 -12.41
CA ALA A 313 -3.44 -0.39 -11.80
C ALA A 313 -3.95 0.94 -12.39
N VAL A 314 -3.07 1.94 -12.51
CA VAL A 314 -3.41 3.24 -13.12
C VAL A 314 -3.80 3.09 -14.59
N ARG A 315 -3.09 2.24 -15.33
CA ARG A 315 -3.42 1.94 -16.73
C ARG A 315 -4.77 1.27 -16.84
N LEU A 316 -5.05 0.27 -16.00
CA LEU A 316 -6.33 -0.42 -15.94
C LEU A 316 -7.49 0.56 -15.67
N ASP A 317 -7.33 1.43 -14.67
CA ASP A 317 -8.33 2.47 -14.34
C ASP A 317 -8.66 3.36 -15.54
N ARG A 318 -7.64 3.81 -16.27
CA ARG A 318 -7.83 4.65 -17.46
C ARG A 318 -8.52 3.90 -18.59
N MET A 319 -8.20 2.62 -18.79
CA MET A 319 -8.81 1.80 -19.83
C MET A 319 -10.28 1.53 -19.53
N LEU A 320 -10.60 1.20 -18.28
CA LEU A 320 -11.98 0.96 -17.83
C LEU A 320 -12.81 2.25 -17.83
N ALA A 321 -12.24 3.38 -17.42
CA ALA A 321 -12.92 4.68 -17.50
C ALA A 321 -13.29 5.04 -18.96
N LYS A 322 -12.43 4.73 -19.93
CA LYS A 322 -12.74 4.90 -21.37
C LYS A 322 -13.87 3.98 -21.84
N GLN A 323 -14.08 2.84 -21.18
CA GLN A 323 -15.19 1.91 -21.43
C GLN A 323 -16.46 2.29 -20.65
N GLY A 324 -16.46 3.41 -19.93
CA GLY A 324 -17.62 3.91 -19.19
C GLY A 324 -17.75 3.37 -17.76
N GLU A 325 -16.73 2.67 -17.24
CA GLU A 325 -16.72 2.30 -15.82
C GLU A 325 -16.73 3.56 -14.96
N LYS A 326 -17.74 3.66 -14.08
CA LYS A 326 -17.82 4.77 -13.14
C LYS A 326 -16.78 4.55 -12.05
N LYS A 327 -15.83 5.48 -11.94
CA LYS A 327 -14.85 5.45 -10.87
C LYS A 327 -15.56 5.52 -9.52
N VAL A 328 -15.29 4.56 -8.65
CA VAL A 328 -15.74 4.61 -7.26
C VAL A 328 -15.06 5.81 -6.59
N SER A 329 -15.86 6.79 -6.18
CA SER A 329 -15.36 7.96 -5.46
C SER A 329 -14.98 7.57 -4.04
N LEU A 330 -13.70 7.71 -3.69
CA LEU A 330 -13.29 7.65 -2.29
C LEU A 330 -13.80 8.89 -1.58
N ILE A 331 -14.61 8.71 -0.54
CA ILE A 331 -14.98 9.78 0.37
C ILE A 331 -13.78 10.02 1.30
N ASN A 332 -12.80 10.80 0.83
CA ASN A 332 -11.72 11.30 1.67
C ASN A 332 -12.03 12.74 2.06
N THR A 333 -12.45 12.97 3.31
CA THR A 333 -12.74 14.29 3.84
C THR A 333 -11.73 14.66 4.90
N ALA A 334 -11.16 15.86 4.82
CA ALA A 334 -10.32 16.43 5.87
C ALA A 334 -11.05 16.54 7.23
N ALA A 335 -12.37 16.43 7.23
CA ALA A 335 -13.23 16.45 8.40
C ALA A 335 -13.30 15.11 9.16
N ASN A 336 -12.79 14.00 8.60
CA ASN A 336 -12.78 12.70 9.28
C ASN A 336 -11.57 12.62 10.24
N PRO A 337 -11.77 12.66 11.58
CA PRO A 337 -10.67 12.64 12.53
C PRO A 337 -10.06 11.24 12.74
N TYR A 338 -10.70 10.19 12.23
CA TYR A 338 -10.27 8.81 12.40
C TYR A 338 -9.34 8.32 11.28
N THR A 339 -8.99 9.19 10.33
CA THR A 339 -8.01 8.85 9.29
C THR A 339 -7.09 10.01 8.97
N LYS A 340 -5.84 9.71 8.62
CA LYS A 340 -4.94 10.66 7.94
C LYS A 340 -5.26 10.80 6.45
N GLY A 341 -6.29 10.12 5.96
CA GLY A 341 -6.84 10.26 4.62
C GLY A 341 -6.02 9.57 3.52
N THR A 342 -6.61 9.53 2.33
CA THR A 342 -6.02 8.91 1.12
C THR A 342 -5.81 9.93 0.01
N GLY A 343 -4.57 10.16 -0.40
CA GLY A 343 -4.25 11.00 -1.54
C GLY A 343 -4.29 10.23 -2.85
N LEU A 344 -5.14 10.63 -3.80
CA LEU A 344 -5.10 10.12 -5.17
C LEU A 344 -4.36 11.12 -6.04
N ILE A 345 -3.39 10.65 -6.81
CA ILE A 345 -2.63 11.51 -7.72
C ILE A 345 -3.57 12.04 -8.83
N ASP A 346 -3.54 13.34 -9.05
CA ASP A 346 -4.09 13.91 -10.27
C ASP A 346 -3.22 13.44 -11.45
N LEU A 347 -3.83 12.89 -12.51
CA LEU A 347 -3.13 12.47 -13.73
C LEU A 347 -3.41 13.41 -14.91
N GLY A 348 -4.17 14.47 -14.67
CA GLY A 348 -4.60 15.45 -15.66
C GLY A 348 -3.51 16.48 -15.98
N TYR A 349 -2.36 16.01 -16.47
CA TYR A 349 -1.35 16.89 -17.05
C TYR A 349 -1.93 17.70 -18.21
N ARG A 350 -1.44 18.92 -18.36
CA ARG A 350 -1.80 19.81 -19.47
C ARG A 350 -0.53 20.25 -20.20
N ILE A 351 -0.62 20.39 -21.51
CA ILE A 351 0.45 21.02 -22.29
C ILE A 351 0.62 22.45 -21.79
N GLY A 352 1.85 22.82 -21.45
CA GLY A 352 2.18 24.10 -20.82
C GLY A 352 2.29 24.05 -19.30
N ASP A 353 1.90 22.96 -18.62
CA ASP A 353 2.14 22.80 -17.18
C ASP A 353 3.63 22.99 -16.89
N ARG A 354 3.94 23.89 -15.95
CA ARG A 354 5.30 24.35 -15.72
C ARG A 354 5.70 24.18 -14.26
N TYR A 355 6.79 23.46 -14.05
CA TYR A 355 7.36 23.17 -12.74
C TYR A 355 8.76 23.78 -12.65
N VAL A 356 9.00 24.57 -11.60
CA VAL A 356 10.33 25.09 -11.27
C VAL A 356 10.79 24.52 -9.95
N TYR A 357 11.96 23.92 -9.95
CA TYR A 357 12.62 23.43 -8.75
C TYR A 357 13.93 24.16 -8.53
N ARG A 358 14.24 24.43 -7.27
CA ARG A 358 15.60 24.74 -6.84
C ARG A 358 16.24 23.50 -6.21
N SER A 359 17.54 23.32 -6.45
CA SER A 359 18.35 22.24 -5.87
C SER A 359 19.37 22.84 -4.92
N ILE A 360 19.42 22.30 -3.70
CA ILE A 360 20.27 22.74 -2.59
C ILE A 360 21.09 21.55 -2.13
N ASP A 361 22.39 21.72 -1.92
CA ASP A 361 23.20 20.70 -1.25
C ASP A 361 22.88 20.70 0.26
N LEU A 362 22.49 19.55 0.81
CA LEU A 362 22.00 19.45 2.19
C LEU A 362 23.10 19.66 3.25
N LEU A 363 24.37 19.51 2.91
CA LEU A 363 25.48 19.67 3.86
C LEU A 363 26.02 21.10 3.88
N THR A 364 26.17 21.68 2.69
CA THR A 364 26.78 23.00 2.49
C THR A 364 25.76 24.11 2.41
N THR A 365 24.47 23.78 2.22
CA THR A 365 23.35 24.72 2.01
C THR A 365 23.47 25.58 0.74
N VAL A 366 24.44 25.26 -0.13
CA VAL A 366 24.66 25.98 -1.39
C VAL A 366 23.55 25.63 -2.38
N GLU A 367 22.91 26.65 -2.95
CA GLU A 367 21.98 26.49 -4.07
C GLU A 367 22.78 26.18 -5.34
N ASN A 368 22.50 25.02 -5.93
CA ASN A 368 23.25 24.50 -7.06
C ASN A 368 22.64 24.92 -8.40
N ARG A 369 21.38 24.52 -8.63
CA ARG A 369 20.75 24.60 -9.96
C ARG A 369 19.25 24.81 -9.85
N LYS A 370 18.73 25.65 -10.75
CA LYS A 370 17.30 25.71 -11.07
C LYS A 370 16.95 24.75 -12.20
N LEU A 371 15.87 24.01 -12.03
CA LEU A 371 15.32 23.07 -12.99
C LEU A 371 13.95 23.59 -13.43
N VAL A 372 13.79 23.85 -14.73
CA VAL A 372 12.53 24.30 -15.32
C VAL A 372 12.03 23.21 -16.25
N ASN A 373 10.87 22.64 -15.93
CA ASN A 373 10.24 21.58 -16.72
C ASN A 373 8.87 22.07 -17.18
N THR A 374 8.70 22.21 -18.49
CA THR A 374 7.43 22.58 -19.11
C THR A 374 6.92 21.40 -19.91
N VAL A 375 5.70 20.94 -19.66
CA VAL A 375 5.06 19.88 -20.44
C VAL A 375 4.89 20.38 -21.86
N SER A 376 5.60 19.77 -22.81
CA SER A 376 5.54 20.10 -24.23
C SER A 376 4.61 19.16 -24.99
N GLU A 377 4.45 17.92 -24.53
CA GLU A 377 3.61 16.91 -25.18
C GLU A 377 3.13 15.86 -24.16
N ILE A 378 1.93 15.31 -24.40
CA ILE A 378 1.35 14.20 -23.66
C ILE A 378 1.08 13.07 -24.65
N ALA A 379 1.88 12.01 -24.61
CA ALA A 379 1.87 10.92 -25.58
C ALA A 379 1.46 9.61 -24.90
N GLY A 380 0.16 9.31 -24.91
CA GLY A 380 -0.39 8.12 -24.27
C GLY A 380 -0.18 8.14 -22.75
N ASP A 381 0.79 7.35 -22.29
CA ASP A 381 1.17 7.24 -20.87
C ASP A 381 2.54 7.91 -20.57
N ARG A 382 3.04 8.74 -21.50
CA ARG A 382 4.30 9.49 -21.35
C ARG A 382 4.02 10.98 -21.28
N ILE A 383 4.71 11.64 -20.35
CA ILE A 383 4.74 13.10 -20.24
C ILE A 383 6.11 13.57 -20.72
N ILE A 384 6.09 14.41 -21.75
CA ILE A 384 7.28 14.88 -22.45
C ILE A 384 7.46 16.35 -22.08
N TYR A 385 8.63 16.69 -21.55
CA TYR A 385 8.97 18.02 -21.11
C TYR A 385 10.07 18.64 -21.98
N ASN A 386 9.96 19.95 -22.20
CA ASN A 386 10.98 20.75 -22.88
C ASN A 386 11.43 20.14 -24.22
N GLY A 387 10.48 19.70 -25.06
CA GLY A 387 10.79 19.09 -26.36
C GLY A 387 11.47 17.72 -26.26
N GLY A 388 11.25 16.97 -25.17
CA GLY A 388 11.78 15.61 -24.97
C GLY A 388 13.16 15.55 -24.34
N ALA A 389 13.64 16.65 -23.75
CA ALA A 389 14.81 16.65 -22.89
C ALA A 389 14.57 15.85 -21.60
N LEU A 390 13.37 15.95 -21.03
CA LEU A 390 12.95 15.14 -19.88
C LEU A 390 11.68 14.37 -20.27
N VAL A 391 11.62 13.10 -19.92
CA VAL A 391 10.44 12.25 -20.15
C VAL A 391 10.14 11.47 -18.88
N THR A 392 8.87 11.46 -18.49
CA THR A 392 8.36 10.61 -17.41
C THR A 392 7.18 9.77 -17.89
N ASP A 393 6.79 8.79 -17.11
CA ASP A 393 5.44 8.22 -17.22
C ASP A 393 4.38 9.15 -16.56
N LEU A 394 3.14 8.70 -16.52
CA LEU A 394 2.00 9.40 -15.90
C LEU A 394 2.12 9.59 -14.38
N LEU A 395 2.91 8.77 -13.69
CA LEU A 395 3.13 8.90 -12.25
C LEU A 395 4.33 9.80 -11.95
N GLY A 396 5.04 10.26 -12.97
CA GLY A 396 6.23 11.09 -12.85
C GLY A 396 7.52 10.27 -12.67
N ASN A 397 7.48 8.95 -12.86
CA ASN A 397 8.69 8.12 -12.84
C ASN A 397 9.56 8.46 -14.05
N LEU A 398 10.86 8.60 -13.82
CA LEU A 398 11.80 9.03 -14.86
C LEU A 398 11.94 7.94 -15.94
N LEU A 399 11.90 8.36 -17.20
CA LEU A 399 12.22 7.52 -18.37
C LEU A 399 13.46 8.06 -19.11
N LYS A 400 13.64 9.38 -19.14
CA LYS A 400 14.78 10.06 -19.76
C LYS A 400 15.10 11.37 -19.07
N ARG A 401 16.39 11.69 -18.89
CA ARG A 401 16.88 12.97 -18.36
C ARG A 401 17.51 13.85 -19.44
N PRO A 402 17.65 15.17 -19.18
CA PRO A 402 18.28 16.11 -20.12
C PRO A 402 19.74 15.79 -20.46
N ASP A 403 20.43 15.06 -19.60
CA ASP A 403 21.81 14.63 -19.84
C ASP A 403 21.91 13.43 -20.81
N GLY A 404 20.79 12.83 -21.21
CA GLY A 404 20.73 11.65 -22.07
C GLY A 404 20.60 10.32 -21.31
N THR A 405 20.65 10.34 -19.98
CA THR A 405 20.46 9.13 -19.16
C THR A 405 19.04 8.62 -19.33
N THR A 406 18.88 7.31 -19.55
CA THR A 406 17.58 6.64 -19.69
C THR A 406 17.37 5.61 -18.59
N PHE A 407 16.11 5.30 -18.33
CA PHE A 407 15.67 4.48 -17.22
C PHE A 407 14.72 3.41 -17.75
N GLY A 408 14.90 2.18 -17.29
CA GLY A 408 13.88 1.15 -17.41
C GLY A 408 12.61 1.56 -16.65
N PRO A 409 11.49 0.85 -16.86
CA PRO A 409 10.26 1.12 -16.14
C PRO A 409 10.52 1.03 -14.63
N SER A 410 10.05 2.02 -13.88
CA SER A 410 10.28 2.15 -12.44
C SER A 410 8.99 2.59 -11.75
N GLN A 411 8.90 2.35 -10.45
CA GLN A 411 7.73 2.67 -9.63
C GLN A 411 8.19 3.44 -8.39
N MET A 412 8.78 4.61 -8.63
CA MET A 412 9.18 5.53 -7.57
C MET A 412 7.96 6.26 -6.98
N PHE A 413 7.02 6.63 -7.84
CA PHE A 413 5.75 7.28 -7.51
C PHE A 413 4.58 6.35 -7.84
N ILE A 414 3.49 6.52 -7.10
CA ILE A 414 2.33 5.62 -7.09
C ILE A 414 1.02 6.40 -7.25
N GLY A 415 -0.06 5.72 -7.62
CA GLY A 415 -1.34 6.37 -7.90
C GLY A 415 -2.10 6.82 -6.64
N GLU A 416 -1.83 6.17 -5.52
CA GLU A 416 -2.60 6.29 -4.29
C GLU A 416 -1.68 6.24 -3.07
N TYR A 417 -1.84 7.21 -2.18
CA TYR A 417 -1.06 7.40 -0.97
C TYR A 417 -1.94 7.32 0.27
N HIS A 418 -1.57 6.47 1.22
CA HIS A 418 -2.14 6.41 2.57
C HIS A 418 -1.06 5.92 3.52
N LEU A 419 -1.19 6.23 4.82
CA LEU A 419 -0.18 5.85 5.81
C LEU A 419 0.05 4.33 5.83
N GLY A 420 1.32 3.93 5.95
CA GLY A 420 1.69 2.52 6.03
C GLY A 420 1.82 1.82 4.68
N LYS A 421 1.33 2.42 3.58
CA LYS A 421 1.47 1.82 2.24
C LYS A 421 2.94 1.61 1.89
N LYS A 422 3.27 0.39 1.46
CA LYS A 422 4.60 -0.06 1.04
C LYS A 422 4.61 -0.50 -0.40
N TRP A 423 5.74 -0.30 -1.06
CA TRP A 423 6.02 -0.86 -2.39
C TRP A 423 7.53 -0.91 -2.60
N SER A 424 7.96 -1.71 -3.58
CA SER A 424 9.35 -1.75 -4.01
C SER A 424 9.45 -1.43 -5.50
N THR A 425 10.64 -1.06 -5.92
CA THR A 425 10.94 -0.93 -7.35
C THR A 425 12.37 -1.38 -7.62
N ARG A 426 12.53 -2.02 -8.77
CA ARG A 426 13.82 -2.40 -9.34
C ARG A 426 13.80 -1.95 -10.80
N TYR A 427 14.87 -1.33 -11.26
CA TYR A 427 14.93 -0.83 -12.64
C TYR A 427 16.36 -0.59 -13.11
N SER A 428 16.57 -0.68 -14.42
CA SER A 428 17.85 -0.37 -15.05
C SER A 428 18.03 1.13 -15.24
N ILE A 429 19.28 1.58 -15.15
CA ILE A 429 19.71 2.91 -15.55
C ILE A 429 20.80 2.78 -16.60
N HIS A 430 20.67 3.50 -17.72
CA HIS A 430 21.68 3.57 -18.77
C HIS A 430 22.22 4.99 -18.83
N PHE A 431 23.51 5.16 -18.50
CA PHE A 431 24.14 6.47 -18.40
C PHE A 431 24.48 7.04 -19.78
N ALA A 432 24.34 8.36 -19.93
CA ALA A 432 24.62 9.03 -21.19
C ALA A 432 26.07 8.85 -21.70
N LYS A 433 27.02 8.69 -20.79
CA LYS A 433 28.44 8.48 -21.11
C LYS A 433 28.80 6.99 -21.33
N GLY A 434 27.80 6.12 -21.44
CA GLY A 434 27.95 4.67 -21.49
C GLY A 434 27.95 4.01 -20.11
N GLY A 435 27.70 2.71 -20.10
CA GLY A 435 27.52 1.90 -18.88
C GLY A 435 26.06 1.80 -18.43
N GLN A 436 25.79 0.78 -17.62
CA GLN A 436 24.48 0.53 -17.04
C GLN A 436 24.60 0.06 -15.58
N ASP A 437 23.56 0.31 -14.80
CA ASP A 437 23.42 -0.21 -13.45
C ASP A 437 21.96 -0.58 -13.17
N ASN A 438 21.71 -1.22 -12.05
CA ASN A 438 20.39 -1.46 -11.52
C ASN A 438 20.21 -0.69 -10.22
N ILE A 439 19.01 -0.16 -10.03
CA ILE A 439 18.59 0.49 -8.79
C ILE A 439 17.49 -0.37 -8.19
N GLU A 440 17.59 -0.60 -6.89
CA GLU A 440 16.58 -1.27 -6.08
C GLU A 440 16.23 -0.38 -4.89
N LEU A 441 14.93 -0.19 -4.65
CA LEU A 441 14.42 0.66 -3.59
C LEU A 441 13.21 0.01 -2.93
N ASP A 442 13.18 0.04 -1.60
CA ASP A 442 12.01 -0.18 -0.77
C ASP A 442 11.43 1.16 -0.34
N LEU A 443 10.11 1.31 -0.45
CA LEU A 443 9.41 2.56 -0.23
C LEU A 443 8.25 2.39 0.72
N LYS A 444 7.99 3.43 1.50
CA LYS A 444 6.82 3.49 2.40
C LYS A 444 6.32 4.91 2.63
N VAL A 445 5.01 5.05 2.78
CA VAL A 445 4.38 6.27 3.30
C VAL A 445 4.49 6.28 4.82
N VAL A 446 5.30 7.19 5.35
CA VAL A 446 5.69 7.23 6.77
C VAL A 446 4.98 8.32 7.57
N GLY A 447 4.31 9.25 6.89
CA GLY A 447 3.63 10.35 7.57
C GLY A 447 2.76 11.17 6.62
N ARG A 448 1.94 12.02 7.21
CA ARG A 448 1.27 13.14 6.55
C ARG A 448 1.56 14.39 7.36
N GLU A 449 2.15 15.38 6.73
CA GLU A 449 2.67 16.57 7.39
C GLU A 449 2.60 17.79 6.47
N THR A 450 2.42 18.96 7.08
CA THR A 450 2.46 20.23 6.37
C THR A 450 3.90 20.68 6.18
N ILE A 451 4.29 20.98 4.95
CA ILE A 451 5.59 21.56 4.63
C ILE A 451 5.43 22.89 3.90
N THR A 452 6.40 23.78 4.09
CA THR A 452 6.50 25.05 3.36
C THR A 452 7.73 25.04 2.46
N VAL A 453 7.52 25.34 1.19
CA VAL A 453 8.53 25.53 0.15
C VAL A 453 8.30 26.90 -0.51
N PRO A 454 9.20 27.42 -1.37
CA PRO A 454 8.96 28.74 -1.99
C PRO A 454 7.67 28.82 -2.80
N ALA A 455 7.19 27.71 -3.37
CA ALA A 455 5.90 27.65 -4.06
C ALA A 455 4.67 27.77 -3.14
N GLY A 456 4.83 27.71 -1.81
CA GLY A 456 3.76 27.81 -0.82
C GLY A 456 3.79 26.71 0.24
N THR A 457 2.68 26.61 0.98
CA THR A 457 2.49 25.61 2.03
C THR A 457 1.57 24.49 1.53
N PHE A 458 1.99 23.25 1.74
CA PHE A 458 1.31 22.06 1.25
C PHE A 458 1.13 21.05 2.38
N ASP A 459 -0.04 20.43 2.45
CA ASP A 459 -0.27 19.22 3.24
C ASP A 459 0.14 18.00 2.40
N CYS A 460 1.18 17.31 2.84
CA CYS A 460 1.88 16.31 2.03
C CYS A 460 1.91 14.96 2.72
N PHE A 461 1.83 13.88 1.93
CA PHE A 461 2.31 12.58 2.36
C PHE A 461 3.84 12.56 2.29
N ARG A 462 4.49 12.22 3.41
CA ARG A 462 5.93 11.98 3.47
C ARG A 462 6.20 10.52 3.17
N CYS A 463 6.99 10.29 2.14
CA CYS A 463 7.43 8.97 1.73
C CYS A 463 8.93 8.83 1.99
N GLN A 464 9.34 7.65 2.42
CA GLN A 464 10.73 7.28 2.60
C GLN A 464 11.08 6.18 1.59
N ALA A 465 12.25 6.29 0.97
CA ALA A 465 12.81 5.25 0.12
C ALA A 465 14.23 4.91 0.58
N THR A 466 14.56 3.62 0.64
CA THR A 466 15.89 3.13 0.98
C THR A 466 16.29 2.03 0.02
N GLY A 467 17.55 1.98 -0.37
CA GLY A 467 18.02 0.89 -1.22
C GLY A 467 19.41 1.14 -1.79
N TRP A 468 19.66 0.61 -2.99
CA TRP A 468 21.01 0.49 -3.52
C TRP A 468 21.07 0.74 -5.03
N VAL A 469 22.19 1.32 -5.45
CA VAL A 469 22.70 1.21 -6.82
C VAL A 469 23.71 0.07 -6.83
N LEU A 470 23.38 -1.02 -7.53
CA LEU A 470 23.97 -2.33 -7.28
C LEU A 470 25.46 -2.39 -7.64
N ASN A 471 25.82 -2.16 -8.90
CA ASN A 471 27.21 -2.28 -9.36
C ASN A 471 28.11 -1.19 -8.75
N LEU A 472 27.58 0.01 -8.56
CA LEU A 472 28.31 1.11 -7.90
C LEU A 472 28.46 0.94 -6.38
N GLY A 473 27.70 0.03 -5.75
CA GLY A 473 27.70 -0.19 -4.30
C GLY A 473 27.35 1.08 -3.52
N LEU A 474 26.42 1.88 -4.04
CA LEU A 474 25.95 3.11 -3.41
C LEU A 474 24.64 2.84 -2.69
N SER A 475 24.57 3.12 -1.39
CA SER A 475 23.28 3.12 -0.70
C SER A 475 22.56 4.45 -0.91
N LEU A 476 21.24 4.36 -1.00
CA LEU A 476 20.30 5.44 -1.24
C LEU A 476 19.38 5.57 -0.03
N GLU A 477 19.18 6.80 0.42
CA GLU A 477 18.19 7.14 1.45
C GLU A 477 17.50 8.43 1.02
N TRP A 478 16.23 8.33 0.62
CA TRP A 478 15.46 9.45 0.10
C TRP A 478 14.22 9.69 0.94
N ASN A 479 13.88 10.96 1.13
CA ASN A 479 12.58 11.40 1.62
C ASN A 479 11.93 12.26 0.55
N PHE A 480 10.65 12.09 0.28
CA PHE A 480 9.95 12.95 -0.66
C PHE A 480 8.52 13.22 -0.20
N TRP A 481 8.04 14.41 -0.54
CA TRP A 481 6.76 14.93 -0.11
C TRP A 481 5.86 15.12 -1.31
N VAL A 482 4.69 14.50 -1.27
CA VAL A 482 3.71 14.56 -2.36
C VAL A 482 2.41 15.17 -1.86
N ALA A 483 1.90 16.14 -2.61
CA ALA A 483 0.56 16.70 -2.45
C ALA A 483 -0.27 16.25 -3.67
N PRO A 484 -0.74 14.99 -3.70
CA PRO A 484 -1.23 14.35 -4.92
C PRO A 484 -2.47 15.02 -5.51
N ASP A 485 -3.24 15.76 -4.71
CA ASP A 485 -4.40 16.56 -5.12
C ASP A 485 -4.05 17.98 -5.58
N LYS A 486 -2.80 18.42 -5.43
CA LYS A 486 -2.32 19.77 -5.78
C LYS A 486 -1.32 19.80 -6.92
N VAL A 487 -0.36 18.88 -6.91
CA VAL A 487 0.77 18.86 -7.85
C VAL A 487 1.08 17.42 -8.24
N ASN A 488 1.19 17.14 -9.54
CA ASN A 488 1.49 15.80 -10.08
C ASN A 488 2.95 15.35 -9.90
N ARG A 489 3.76 16.14 -9.19
CA ARG A 489 5.20 15.96 -8.99
C ARG A 489 5.51 16.23 -7.51
N PRO A 490 6.60 15.69 -6.95
CA PRO A 490 6.97 15.95 -5.56
C PRO A 490 7.07 17.44 -5.27
N VAL A 491 6.53 17.87 -4.13
CA VAL A 491 6.69 19.23 -3.60
C VAL A 491 8.13 19.43 -3.12
N ALA A 492 8.70 18.40 -2.51
CA ALA A 492 10.11 18.35 -2.12
C ALA A 492 10.66 16.92 -2.21
N LEU A 493 11.97 16.80 -2.35
CA LEU A 493 12.72 15.56 -2.32
C LEU A 493 14.09 15.82 -1.68
N GLU A 494 14.44 15.02 -0.70
CA GLU A 494 15.76 14.94 -0.10
C GLU A 494 16.36 13.60 -0.45
N ALA A 495 17.60 13.61 -0.92
CA ALA A 495 18.29 12.42 -1.35
C ALA A 495 19.70 12.38 -0.81
N TRP A 496 20.07 11.24 -0.26
CA TRP A 496 21.41 10.93 0.22
C TRP A 496 21.98 9.75 -0.55
N TRP A 497 23.21 9.91 -1.01
CA TRP A 497 24.01 8.83 -1.59
C TRP A 497 25.17 8.55 -0.65
N ARG A 498 25.40 7.28 -0.33
CA ARG A 498 26.53 6.87 0.49
C ARG A 498 27.35 5.81 -0.19
N LYS A 499 28.67 5.98 -0.16
CA LYS A 499 29.64 4.96 -0.59
C LYS A 499 30.37 4.45 0.63
N ARG A 500 30.25 3.16 0.93
CA ARG A 500 30.87 2.53 2.12
C ARG A 500 30.54 3.30 3.42
N GLY A 501 29.26 3.66 3.59
CA GLY A 501 28.76 4.39 4.76
C GLY A 501 29.09 5.89 4.81
N ARG A 502 29.93 6.43 3.92
CA ARG A 502 30.24 7.86 3.86
C ARG A 502 29.36 8.59 2.85
N ILE A 503 28.90 9.78 3.20
CA ILE A 503 28.11 10.64 2.31
C ILE A 503 28.97 11.02 1.11
N SER A 504 28.56 10.61 -0.08
CA SER A 504 29.21 10.98 -1.34
C SER A 504 28.51 12.14 -2.04
N ARG A 505 27.19 12.26 -1.83
CA ARG A 505 26.35 13.34 -2.34
C ARG A 505 25.13 13.48 -1.44
N SER A 506 24.64 14.70 -1.31
CA SER A 506 23.33 14.98 -0.76
C SER A 506 22.64 16.07 -1.58
N GLU A 507 21.32 16.03 -1.65
CA GLU A 507 20.56 17.00 -2.42
C GLU A 507 19.17 17.17 -1.84
N ARG A 508 18.70 18.40 -1.75
CA ARG A 508 17.30 18.75 -1.58
C ARG A 508 16.81 19.47 -2.83
N GLN A 509 15.78 18.92 -3.46
CA GLN A 509 15.02 19.59 -4.49
C GLN A 509 13.69 20.04 -3.90
N GLU A 510 13.30 21.27 -4.14
CA GLU A 510 12.00 21.77 -3.68
C GLU A 510 11.35 22.69 -4.71
N LEU A 511 10.02 22.63 -4.73
CA LEU A 511 9.20 23.35 -5.69
C LEU A 511 9.29 24.85 -5.40
N GLU A 512 9.85 25.57 -6.36
CA GLU A 512 9.94 27.03 -6.32
C GLU A 512 8.67 27.67 -6.89
N SER A 513 8.12 27.09 -7.96
CA SER A 513 6.78 27.45 -8.47
C SER A 513 6.17 26.31 -9.28
N TYR A 514 4.84 26.25 -9.29
CA TYR A 514 4.06 25.41 -10.19
C TYR A 514 2.96 26.26 -10.82
N THR A 515 2.86 26.19 -12.15
CA THR A 515 1.80 26.84 -12.92
C THR A 515 1.09 25.78 -13.75
N ARG A 516 -0.20 25.61 -13.50
CA ARG A 516 -1.06 24.75 -14.31
C ARG A 516 -1.55 25.52 -15.53
N ALA A 517 -1.40 24.96 -16.72
CA ALA A 517 -1.91 25.59 -17.93
C ALA A 517 -3.45 25.66 -17.91
N GLY A 518 -4.01 26.70 -18.55
CA GLY A 518 -5.46 26.94 -18.64
C GLY A 518 -6.21 25.81 -19.30
#